data_AF-A0A259E549-F1
#
_entry.id   AF-A0A259E549-F1
#
_cell.length_a   1.000
_cell.length_b   1.000
_cell.length_c   1.000
_cell.angle_alpha   90.00
_cell.angle_beta   90.00
_cell.angle_gamma   90.00
#
_symmetry.space_group_name_H-M   'P 1'
#
loop_
_entity.id
_entity.type
_entity.pdbx_description
1 polymer ?
#
loop_
_entity_poly.entity_id
_entity_poly.type
_entity_poly.pdbx_seq_one_letter_code
_entity_poly.pdbx_strand_id
1 'polypeptide(L)'
;MSDHLAMKRKRKPGAGRKPDPAIAARNICIVQRYSDGGTLAECALDFDVSIRMVRKVLEAAEVETRPRGGRMIDPVDVDPSAQRARKKRRAEYNKKKLAEWLAIPENLHSRRQYMAAYMAARQRDPAKADMIRRTNIEYRRNLALRRFGAEASVINGDDDDK
;
A
#
# COMPACT_ATOMS: atom_id res chain seq x y z
N MET A 1 -0.94 -46.12 31.48
CA MET A 1 -0.76 -45.45 30.16
C MET A 1 -2.15 -45.02 29.71
N SER A 2 -2.47 -43.74 29.93
CA SER A 2 -3.84 -43.21 29.78
C SER A 2 -4.08 -42.71 28.37
N ASP A 3 -4.90 -43.45 27.61
CA ASP A 3 -5.40 -43.06 26.30
C ASP A 3 -6.45 -41.95 26.44
N HIS A 4 -5.99 -40.70 26.47
CA HIS A 4 -6.82 -39.53 26.25
C HIS A 4 -7.16 -39.41 24.75
N LEU A 5 -8.03 -40.30 24.27
CA LEU A 5 -8.66 -40.21 22.95
C LEU A 5 -9.58 -38.97 22.91
N ALA A 6 -9.02 -37.87 22.41
CA ALA A 6 -9.71 -36.62 22.19
C ALA A 6 -10.90 -36.80 21.23
N MET A 7 -12.11 -36.92 21.80
CA MET A 7 -13.36 -36.82 21.06
C MET A 7 -13.45 -35.42 20.42
N LYS A 8 -13.03 -35.32 19.15
CA LYS A 8 -13.31 -34.16 18.30
C LYS A 8 -14.83 -34.03 18.18
N ARG A 9 -15.42 -33.16 19.00
CA ARG A 9 -16.84 -32.78 18.89
C ARG A 9 -17.07 -32.24 17.48
N LYS A 10 -17.75 -33.01 16.63
CA LYS A 10 -18.25 -32.54 15.33
C LYS A 10 -19.19 -31.36 15.62
N ARG A 11 -18.75 -30.14 15.31
CA ARG A 11 -19.61 -28.96 15.41
C ARG A 11 -20.80 -29.20 14.48
N LYS A 12 -22.01 -29.26 15.04
CA LYS A 12 -23.24 -29.31 14.23
C LYS A 12 -23.19 -28.12 13.26
N PRO A 13 -23.47 -28.30 11.96
CA PRO A 13 -23.53 -27.19 11.03
C PRO A 13 -24.53 -26.17 11.59
N GLY A 14 -24.07 -24.94 11.81
CA GLY A 14 -24.92 -23.89 12.34
C GLY A 14 -26.13 -23.74 11.41
N ALA A 15 -27.33 -23.73 11.98
CA ALA A 15 -28.56 -23.51 11.24
C ALA A 15 -28.38 -22.30 10.31
N GLY A 16 -28.51 -22.52 9.00
CA GLY A 16 -28.08 -21.59 7.96
C GLY A 16 -28.66 -20.20 8.17
N ARG A 17 -27.84 -19.27 8.66
CA ARG A 17 -28.23 -17.87 8.77
C ARG A 17 -28.37 -17.37 7.34
N LYS A 18 -29.59 -17.00 6.93
CA LYS A 18 -29.82 -16.36 5.64
C LYS A 18 -28.90 -15.13 5.56
N PRO A 19 -28.15 -14.96 4.46
CA PRO A 19 -27.29 -13.79 4.31
C PRO A 19 -28.14 -12.53 4.35
N ASP A 20 -27.63 -11.51 5.01
CA ASP A 20 -28.28 -10.21 5.10
C ASP A 20 -28.48 -9.64 3.67
N PRO A 21 -29.69 -9.21 3.29
CA PRO A 21 -29.94 -8.65 1.95
C PRO A 21 -29.03 -7.44 1.64
N ALA A 22 -28.63 -6.65 2.64
CA ALA A 22 -27.71 -5.53 2.44
C ALA A 22 -26.31 -6.01 2.03
N ILE A 23 -25.86 -7.16 2.57
CA ILE A 23 -24.58 -7.77 2.18
C ILE A 23 -24.65 -8.27 0.74
N ALA A 24 -25.78 -8.87 0.34
CA ALA A 24 -25.97 -9.33 -1.03
C ALA A 24 -25.93 -8.16 -2.04
N ALA A 25 -26.63 -7.05 -1.74
CA ALA A 25 -26.61 -5.85 -2.58
C ALA A 25 -25.19 -5.27 -2.74
N ARG A 26 -24.44 -5.15 -1.63
CA ARG A 26 -23.04 -4.69 -1.67
C ARG A 26 -22.17 -5.60 -2.54
N ASN A 27 -22.34 -6.92 -2.42
CA ASN A 27 -21.55 -7.88 -3.19
C ASN A 27 -21.80 -7.75 -4.71
N ILE A 28 -23.04 -7.49 -5.11
CA ILE A 28 -23.37 -7.21 -6.52
C ILE A 28 -22.63 -5.95 -7.01
N CYS A 29 -22.62 -4.88 -6.22
CA CYS A 29 -21.89 -3.66 -6.57
C CYS A 29 -20.37 -3.86 -6.66
N ILE A 30 -19.78 -4.70 -5.79
CA ILE A 30 -18.35 -5.05 -5.84
C ILE A 30 -18.02 -5.76 -7.16
N VAL A 31 -18.84 -6.74 -7.55
CA VAL A 31 -18.66 -7.48 -8.81
C VAL A 31 -18.73 -6.52 -10.00
N GLN A 32 -19.75 -5.68 -10.05
CA GLN A 32 -19.92 -4.70 -11.13
C GLN A 32 -18.71 -3.76 -11.24
N ARG A 33 -18.27 -3.19 -10.10
CA ARG A 33 -17.12 -2.28 -10.05
C ARG A 33 -15.83 -2.89 -10.58
N TYR A 34 -15.62 -4.18 -10.31
CA TYR A 34 -14.46 -4.92 -10.79
C TYR A 34 -14.57 -5.22 -12.30
N SER A 35 -15.76 -5.62 -12.77
CA SER A 35 -16.06 -5.81 -14.20
C SER A 35 -15.87 -4.54 -15.01
N ASP A 36 -16.16 -3.37 -14.44
CA ASP A 36 -15.90 -2.05 -15.04
C ASP A 36 -14.40 -1.68 -15.10
N GLY A 37 -13.51 -2.60 -14.72
CA GLY A 37 -12.06 -2.43 -14.79
C GLY A 37 -11.38 -2.06 -13.48
N GLY A 38 -12.15 -1.83 -12.41
CA GLY A 38 -11.64 -1.47 -11.09
C GLY A 38 -10.67 -2.52 -10.52
N THR A 39 -9.63 -2.06 -9.82
CA THR A 39 -8.69 -2.96 -9.14
C THR A 39 -9.27 -3.48 -7.83
N LEU A 40 -8.73 -4.61 -7.34
CA LEU A 40 -9.12 -5.15 -6.02
C LEU A 40 -8.92 -4.15 -4.87
N ALA A 41 -7.91 -3.27 -4.98
CA ALA A 41 -7.60 -2.26 -3.97
C ALA A 41 -8.61 -1.10 -4.00
N GLU A 42 -9.02 -0.66 -5.19
CA GLU A 42 -10.07 0.35 -5.34
C GLU A 42 -11.41 -0.18 -4.84
N CYS A 43 -11.79 -1.42 -5.20
CA CYS A 43 -13.01 -2.04 -4.67
C CYS A 43 -12.98 -2.16 -3.14
N ALA A 44 -11.83 -2.49 -2.55
CA ALA A 44 -11.68 -2.56 -1.10
C ALA A 44 -11.88 -1.20 -0.43
N LEU A 45 -11.38 -0.12 -1.03
CA LEU A 45 -11.54 1.25 -0.56
C LEU A 45 -12.97 1.76 -0.72
N ASP A 46 -13.56 1.59 -1.91
CA ASP A 46 -14.90 2.12 -2.26
C ASP A 46 -16.00 1.51 -1.37
N PHE A 47 -15.84 0.25 -0.96
CA PHE A 47 -16.86 -0.49 -0.19
C PHE A 47 -16.47 -0.77 1.27
N ASP A 48 -15.39 -0.17 1.76
CA ASP A 48 -14.83 -0.34 3.12
C ASP A 48 -14.73 -1.82 3.57
N VAL A 49 -14.09 -2.63 2.72
CA VAL A 49 -13.88 -4.07 2.97
C VAL A 49 -12.44 -4.47 2.70
N SER A 50 -11.96 -5.50 3.40
CA SER A 50 -10.63 -6.04 3.12
C SER A 50 -10.53 -6.60 1.69
N ILE A 51 -9.35 -6.50 1.06
CA ILE A 51 -9.07 -7.12 -0.24
C ILE A 51 -9.36 -8.63 -0.24
N ARG A 52 -9.13 -9.29 0.90
CA ARG A 52 -9.44 -10.72 1.08
C ARG A 52 -10.95 -10.99 0.94
N MET A 53 -11.79 -10.10 1.47
CA MET A 53 -13.25 -10.19 1.32
C MET A 53 -13.65 -10.01 -0.14
N VAL A 54 -13.12 -8.98 -0.82
CA VAL A 54 -13.39 -8.75 -2.25
C VAL A 54 -13.07 -9.99 -3.08
N ARG A 55 -11.91 -10.64 -2.86
CA ARG A 55 -11.56 -11.89 -3.54
C ARG A 55 -12.58 -13.01 -3.31
N LYS A 56 -13.04 -13.21 -2.07
CA LYS A 56 -14.06 -14.21 -1.76
C LYS A 56 -15.39 -13.93 -2.44
N VAL A 57 -15.77 -12.64 -2.54
CA VAL A 57 -16.99 -12.23 -3.23
C VAL A 57 -16.89 -12.53 -4.73
N LEU A 58 -15.76 -12.20 -5.36
CA LEU A 58 -15.51 -12.50 -6.77
C LEU A 58 -15.46 -14.01 -7.04
N GLU A 59 -14.82 -14.79 -6.17
CA GLU A 59 -14.76 -16.25 -6.25
C GLU A 59 -16.15 -16.88 -6.13
N ALA A 60 -16.98 -16.42 -5.19
CA ALA A 60 -18.36 -16.89 -5.03
C ALA A 60 -19.28 -16.50 -6.20
N ALA A 61 -18.90 -15.47 -6.97
CA ALA A 61 -19.57 -15.05 -8.19
C ALA A 61 -18.97 -15.66 -9.45
N GLU A 62 -18.02 -16.61 -9.32
CA GLU A 62 -17.31 -17.27 -10.43
C GLU A 62 -16.59 -16.30 -11.38
N VAL A 63 -16.19 -15.12 -10.88
CA VAL A 63 -15.43 -14.11 -11.64
C VAL A 63 -13.94 -14.40 -11.53
N GLU A 64 -13.29 -14.61 -12.68
CA GLU A 64 -11.85 -14.88 -12.73
C GLU A 64 -11.05 -13.66 -12.21
N THR A 65 -10.32 -13.86 -11.11
CA THR A 65 -9.48 -12.79 -10.56
C THR A 65 -8.16 -12.69 -11.32
N ARG A 66 -7.72 -11.47 -11.62
CA ARG A 66 -6.43 -11.22 -12.28
C ARG A 66 -5.28 -11.84 -11.45
N PRO A 67 -4.27 -12.44 -12.10
CA PRO A 67 -3.17 -13.09 -11.40
C PRO A 67 -2.44 -12.11 -10.48
N ARG A 68 -2.09 -12.59 -9.28
CA ARG A 68 -1.38 -11.79 -8.29
C ARG A 68 0.01 -11.45 -8.83
N GLY A 69 0.31 -10.15 -8.97
CA GLY A 69 1.62 -9.70 -9.43
C GLY A 69 1.77 -9.65 -10.95
N GLY A 70 0.75 -10.01 -11.72
CA GLY A 70 0.65 -9.58 -13.11
C GLY A 70 0.46 -8.07 -13.10
N ARG A 71 1.56 -7.31 -13.26
CA ARG A 71 1.42 -5.92 -13.68
C ARG A 71 0.58 -6.00 -14.96
N MET A 72 -0.59 -5.38 -14.98
CA MET A 72 -1.19 -4.99 -16.26
C MET A 72 -0.19 -4.03 -16.88
N ILE A 73 0.72 -4.59 -17.65
CA ILE A 73 1.35 -3.92 -18.77
C ILE A 73 0.80 -4.68 -19.96
N ASP A 74 -0.45 -4.38 -20.33
CA ASP A 74 -0.55 -4.03 -21.73
C ASP A 74 0.38 -2.82 -21.86
N PRO A 75 1.40 -2.85 -22.72
CA PRO A 75 2.07 -1.63 -23.09
C PRO A 75 1.01 -0.79 -23.81
N VAL A 76 0.18 -0.09 -23.04
CA VAL A 76 -0.06 1.29 -23.41
C VAL A 76 1.36 1.83 -23.47
N ASP A 77 1.80 2.25 -24.66
CA ASP A 77 2.96 3.09 -24.84
C ASP A 77 2.74 4.36 -24.01
N VAL A 78 2.80 4.22 -22.68
CA VAL A 78 2.83 5.32 -21.76
C VAL A 78 4.21 5.86 -21.97
N ASP A 79 4.27 6.82 -22.87
CA ASP A 79 5.46 7.60 -23.18
C ASP A 79 6.29 7.75 -21.89
N PRO A 80 7.56 7.29 -21.89
CA PRO A 80 8.45 7.44 -20.75
C PRO A 80 8.45 8.88 -20.19
N SER A 81 8.18 9.89 -21.03
CA SER A 81 7.99 11.27 -20.61
C SER A 81 6.76 11.45 -19.70
N ALA A 82 5.62 10.82 -20.03
CA ALA A 82 4.39 10.85 -19.25
C ALA A 82 4.55 10.13 -17.91
N GLN A 83 5.29 9.01 -17.87
CA GLN A 83 5.63 8.34 -16.60
C GLN A 83 6.52 9.22 -15.72
N ARG A 84 7.56 9.85 -16.30
CA ARG A 84 8.44 10.80 -15.58
C ARG A 84 7.63 11.99 -15.05
N ALA A 85 6.71 12.53 -15.85
CA ALA A 85 5.84 13.63 -15.46
C ALA A 85 4.88 13.25 -14.32
N ARG A 86 4.26 12.05 -14.36
CA ARG A 86 3.42 11.54 -13.27
C ARG A 86 4.22 11.34 -11.98
N LYS A 87 5.42 10.76 -12.08
CA LYS A 87 6.32 10.56 -10.93
C LYS A 87 6.75 11.89 -10.31
N LYS A 88 7.06 12.90 -11.15
CA LYS A 88 7.40 14.26 -10.71
C LYS A 88 6.21 14.93 -10.00
N ARG A 89 5.02 14.92 -10.61
CA ARG A 89 3.79 15.47 -10.00
C ARG A 89 3.48 14.83 -8.65
N ARG A 90 3.60 13.51 -8.54
CA ARG A 90 3.39 12.80 -7.27
C ARG A 90 4.42 13.19 -6.20
N ALA A 91 5.68 13.36 -6.58
CA ALA A 91 6.72 13.82 -5.67
C ALA A 91 6.49 15.26 -5.19
N GLU A 92 6.08 16.16 -6.08
CA GLU A 92 5.73 17.55 -5.73
C GLU A 92 4.49 17.63 -4.85
N TYR A 93 3.44 16.87 -5.17
CA TYR A 93 2.25 16.75 -4.33
C TYR A 93 2.62 16.25 -2.93
N ASN A 94 3.39 15.16 -2.84
CA ASN A 94 3.83 14.63 -1.55
C ASN A 94 4.71 15.64 -0.79
N LYS A 95 5.58 16.39 -1.47
CA LYS A 95 6.38 17.45 -0.87
C LYS A 95 5.50 18.56 -0.29
N LYS A 96 4.51 19.04 -1.05
CA LYS A 96 3.53 20.05 -0.60
C LYS A 96 2.70 19.53 0.57
N LYS A 97 2.18 18.31 0.49
CA LYS A 97 1.40 17.70 1.56
C LYS A 97 2.22 17.49 2.83
N LEU A 98 3.49 17.10 2.70
CA LEU A 98 4.40 16.99 3.84
C LEU A 98 4.68 18.38 4.45
N ALA A 99 4.89 19.41 3.63
CA ALA A 99 5.06 20.78 4.11
C ALA A 99 3.81 21.28 4.86
N GLU A 100 2.63 21.04 4.30
CA GLU A 100 1.33 21.36 4.90
C GLU A 100 1.07 20.58 6.20
N TRP A 101 1.18 19.25 6.17
CA TRP A 101 0.87 18.39 7.32
C TRP A 101 1.81 18.60 8.51
N LEU A 102 3.09 18.81 8.20
CA LEU A 102 4.11 18.94 9.23
C LEU A 102 4.30 20.39 9.65
N ALA A 103 3.68 21.36 8.96
CA ALA A 103 3.97 22.79 9.10
C ALA A 103 5.49 23.04 9.19
N ILE A 104 6.27 22.22 8.47
CA ILE A 104 7.73 22.23 8.50
C ILE A 104 8.14 23.37 7.57
N PRO A 105 8.80 24.41 8.09
CA PRO A 105 9.37 25.44 7.25
C PRO A 105 10.24 24.82 6.16
N GLU A 106 10.00 25.17 4.87
CA GLU A 106 10.73 24.60 3.71
C GLU A 106 12.27 24.80 3.79
N ASN A 107 12.71 25.68 4.69
CA ASN A 107 14.06 26.12 4.98
C ASN A 107 14.75 25.35 6.13
N LEU A 108 14.27 24.17 6.51
CA LEU A 108 14.95 23.26 7.44
C LEU A 108 16.18 22.59 6.79
N HIS A 109 17.25 23.36 6.65
CA HIS A 109 18.46 22.97 5.90
C HIS A 109 19.49 22.21 6.75
N SER A 110 19.32 22.15 8.07
CA SER A 110 20.25 21.45 8.96
C SER A 110 19.58 20.45 9.90
N ARG A 111 20.33 19.39 10.24
CA ARG A 111 19.94 18.39 11.26
C ARG A 111 19.55 19.04 12.58
N ARG A 112 20.23 20.13 12.98
CA ARG A 112 19.99 20.85 14.23
C ARG A 112 18.62 21.51 14.24
N GLN A 113 18.26 22.22 13.17
CA GLN A 113 16.94 22.85 13.04
C GLN A 113 15.83 21.79 13.01
N TYR A 114 16.04 20.65 12.35
CA TYR A 114 15.08 19.54 12.36
C TYR A 114 14.86 18.97 13.78
N MET A 115 15.93 18.72 14.52
CA MET A 115 15.82 18.21 15.88
C MET A 115 15.12 19.21 16.81
N ALA A 116 15.34 20.52 16.63
CA ALA A 116 14.64 21.55 17.39
C ALA A 116 13.13 21.55 17.09
N ALA A 117 12.75 21.52 15.80
CA ALA A 117 11.34 21.44 15.40
C ALA A 117 10.67 20.15 15.87
N TYR A 118 11.37 19.01 15.82
CA TYR A 118 10.90 17.73 16.32
C TYR A 118 10.67 17.74 17.83
N MET A 119 11.60 18.30 18.62
CA MET A 119 11.44 18.39 20.07
C MET A 119 10.28 19.32 20.46
N ALA A 120 10.10 20.44 19.74
CA ALA A 120 8.97 21.34 19.95
C ALA A 120 7.62 20.69 19.59
N ALA A 121 7.56 19.91 18.51
CA ALA A 121 6.38 19.15 18.13
C ALA A 121 6.04 18.04 19.16
N ARG A 122 7.06 17.35 19.66
CA ARG A 122 6.90 16.25 20.65
C ARG A 122 6.31 16.71 21.98
N GLN A 123 6.59 17.95 22.39
CA GLN A 123 6.00 18.54 23.59
C GLN A 123 4.50 18.87 23.40
N ARG A 124 4.07 19.18 22.18
CA ARG A 124 2.66 19.52 21.87
C ARG A 124 1.82 18.29 21.55
N ASP A 125 2.36 17.38 20.76
CA ASP A 125 1.69 16.16 20.32
C ASP A 125 2.73 15.06 20.05
N PRO A 126 2.90 14.10 20.98
CA PRO A 126 3.90 13.05 20.86
C PRO A 126 3.59 12.06 19.72
N ALA A 127 2.32 11.84 19.37
CA ALA A 127 1.95 10.96 18.26
C ALA A 127 2.32 11.59 16.91
N LYS A 128 2.09 12.90 16.77
CA LYS A 128 2.52 13.66 15.60
C LYS A 128 4.04 13.65 15.47
N ALA A 129 4.78 13.81 16.57
CA ALA A 129 6.24 13.79 16.56
C ALA A 129 6.81 12.46 16.05
N ASP A 130 6.32 11.31 16.54
CA ASP A 130 6.78 10.01 16.08
C ASP A 130 6.52 9.78 14.58
N MET A 131 5.43 10.33 14.05
CA MET A 131 5.16 10.36 12.62
C MET A 131 6.20 11.19 11.85
N ILE A 132 6.59 12.37 12.35
CA ILE A 132 7.66 13.21 11.77
C ILE A 132 8.99 12.44 11.75
N ARG A 133 9.32 11.74 12.84
CA ARG A 133 10.55 10.95 12.95
C ARG A 133 10.59 9.84 11.91
N ARG A 134 9.51 9.08 11.74
CA ARG A 134 9.42 7.99 10.76
C ARG A 134 9.57 8.52 9.33
N THR A 135 8.87 9.60 8.99
CA THR A 135 8.96 10.21 7.65
C THR A 135 10.35 10.78 7.34
N ASN A 136 11.07 11.35 8.32
CA ASN A 136 12.44 11.81 8.08
C ASN A 136 13.45 10.65 7.94
N ILE A 137 13.31 9.58 8.72
CA ILE A 137 14.13 8.36 8.57
C ILE A 137 13.96 7.78 7.16
N GLU A 138 12.73 7.68 6.68
CA GLU A 138 12.45 7.20 5.32
C GLU A 138 12.99 8.15 4.24
N TYR A 139 12.83 9.46 4.41
CA TYR A 139 13.39 10.45 3.47
C TYR A 139 14.92 10.35 3.38
N ARG A 140 15.61 10.24 4.52
CA ARG A 140 17.07 10.09 4.57
C ARG A 140 17.54 8.77 3.98
N ARG A 141 16.83 7.67 4.26
CA ARG A 141 17.09 6.37 3.64
C ARG A 141 16.96 6.47 2.11
N ASN A 142 15.91 7.12 1.61
CA ASN A 142 15.71 7.34 0.18
C ASN A 142 16.77 8.25 -0.44
N LEU A 143 17.22 9.29 0.28
CA LEU A 143 18.29 10.17 -0.17
C LEU A 143 19.63 9.42 -0.25
N ALA A 144 19.94 8.60 0.76
CA ALA A 144 21.13 7.75 0.79
C ALA A 144 21.10 6.71 -0.34
N LEU A 145 19.96 6.04 -0.57
CA LEU A 145 19.79 5.11 -1.69
C LEU A 145 19.93 5.80 -3.05
N ARG A 146 19.54 7.07 -3.20
CA ARG A 146 19.78 7.83 -4.44
C ARG A 146 21.23 8.25 -4.61
N ARG A 147 21.92 8.56 -3.52
CA ARG A 147 23.31 9.06 -3.54
C ARG A 147 24.34 7.93 -3.67
N PHE A 148 24.04 6.76 -3.10
CA PHE A 148 24.93 5.59 -3.09
C PHE A 148 24.42 4.42 -3.96
N GLY A 149 23.13 4.40 -4.32
CA GLY A 149 22.56 3.37 -5.20
C GLY A 149 22.67 3.68 -6.70
N ALA A 150 23.21 4.86 -7.08
CA ALA A 150 23.58 5.14 -8.46
C ALA A 150 24.89 4.45 -8.89
N GLU A 151 25.69 3.96 -7.93
CA GLU A 151 26.94 3.24 -8.21
C GLU A 151 26.77 1.71 -8.21
N ALA A 152 25.68 1.18 -7.63
CA ALA A 152 25.47 -0.26 -7.50
C ALA A 152 24.89 -0.94 -8.76
N SER A 153 24.58 -0.20 -9.84
CA SER A 153 24.01 -0.78 -11.08
C SER A 153 24.97 -0.82 -12.26
N VAL A 154 26.28 -0.60 -12.07
CA VAL A 154 27.30 -0.62 -13.14
C VAL A 154 28.24 -1.83 -13.03
N ILE A 155 28.13 -2.68 -11.99
CA ILE A 155 29.08 -3.79 -11.74
C ILE A 155 28.43 -5.17 -12.01
N ASN A 156 27.56 -5.28 -13.02
CA ASN A 156 27.08 -6.59 -13.52
C ASN A 156 27.05 -6.58 -15.06
N GLY A 157 28.09 -6.03 -15.68
CA GLY A 157 28.32 -6.09 -17.12
C GLY A 157 29.68 -6.72 -17.37
N ASP A 158 29.64 -7.84 -18.08
CA ASP A 158 30.71 -8.39 -18.93
C ASP A 158 31.94 -8.96 -18.22
N ASP A 159 31.95 -10.28 -18.04
CA ASP A 159 33.16 -11.13 -18.12
C ASP A 159 32.72 -12.58 -18.41
N ASP A 160 32.09 -12.80 -19.57
CA ASP A 160 32.02 -14.10 -20.25
C ASP A 160 32.91 -14.00 -21.49
N ASP A 161 34.21 -14.26 -21.35
CA ASP A 161 35.10 -14.65 -22.45
C ASP A 161 36.46 -15.16 -21.91
N LYS A 162 36.58 -16.49 -21.82
CA LYS A 162 37.73 -17.36 -22.18
C LYS A 162 37.87 -18.61 -21.31
#